data_AF-A0A950L3C4-F1
#
_entry.id   AF-A0A950L3C4-F1
#
_cell.length_a   1.000
_cell.length_b   1.000
_cell.length_c   1.000
_cell.angle_alpha   90.00
_cell.angle_beta   90.00
_cell.angle_gamma   90.00
#
_symmetry.space_group_name_H-M   'P 1'
#
loop_
_entity.id
_entity.type
_entity.pdbx_description
1 polymer ?
#
loop_
_entity_poly.entity_id
_entity_poly.type
_entity_poly.pdbx_seq_one_letter_code
_entity_poly.pdbx_strand_id
1 'polypeptide(L)'
;MALKQRHTESTDAELDAALARGREERARDGACDVRYDATADRIEITMNNSATVSIARKAIPGLERATVDQLADVRLTPLGTSMSFERIDADYAIHGLLRRVLGLNEQQRAAGSVTSQAKRSAAVANGALGGRPPKKAVVPQKRAQR
;
A
#
# COMPACT_ATOMS: atom_id res chain seq x y z
N MET A 1 -31.96 25.15 -14.91
CA MET A 1 -31.76 25.20 -13.46
C MET A 1 -30.59 24.29 -13.11
N ALA A 2 -29.38 24.86 -13.02
CA ALA A 2 -28.14 24.11 -12.81
C ALA A 2 -27.74 24.22 -11.33
N LEU A 3 -27.74 23.10 -10.59
CA LEU A 3 -27.06 23.00 -9.30
C LEU A 3 -25.77 22.20 -9.54
N LYS A 4 -24.75 22.90 -10.02
CA LYS A 4 -23.38 22.38 -10.11
C LYS A 4 -22.58 23.11 -9.04
N GLN A 5 -22.20 22.39 -7.99
CA GLN A 5 -21.03 22.58 -7.11
C GLN A 5 -21.33 22.06 -5.70
N ARG A 6 -20.62 20.99 -5.30
CA ARG A 6 -20.02 20.87 -3.97
C ARG A 6 -18.68 20.15 -4.14
N HIS A 7 -17.70 20.91 -4.63
CA HIS A 7 -16.29 20.61 -4.40
C HIS A 7 -16.08 20.94 -2.92
N THR A 8 -15.99 19.94 -2.05
CA THR A 8 -15.55 20.19 -0.67
C THR A 8 -14.05 20.38 -0.74
N GLU A 9 -13.61 21.64 -0.82
CA GLU A 9 -12.25 22.02 -0.49
C GLU A 9 -12.07 21.71 0.99
N SER A 10 -11.49 20.54 1.30
CA SER A 10 -11.08 20.24 2.68
C SER A 10 -10.06 21.30 3.07
N THR A 11 -10.32 21.97 4.19
CA THR A 11 -9.40 22.99 4.71
C THR A 11 -8.07 22.32 5.05
N ASP A 12 -6.94 23.01 4.89
CA ASP A 12 -5.62 22.49 5.29
C ASP A 12 -5.62 21.93 6.73
N ALA A 13 -6.39 22.56 7.64
CA ALA A 13 -6.57 22.09 9.00
C ALA A 13 -7.30 20.73 9.11
N GLU A 14 -8.28 20.46 8.25
CA GLU A 14 -9.01 19.19 8.22
C GLU A 14 -8.14 18.07 7.63
N LEU A 15 -7.33 18.41 6.62
CA LEU A 15 -6.33 17.51 6.04
C LEU A 15 -5.26 17.16 7.06
N ASP A 16 -4.71 18.14 7.78
CA ASP A 16 -3.69 17.92 8.80
C ASP A 16 -4.24 17.08 9.96
N ALA A 17 -5.44 17.39 10.44
CA ALA A 17 -6.11 16.59 11.47
C ALA A 17 -6.37 15.13 11.02
N ALA A 18 -6.73 14.92 9.75
CA ALA A 18 -6.90 13.58 9.20
C ALA A 18 -5.55 12.82 9.10
N LEU A 19 -4.47 13.49 8.70
CA LEU A 19 -3.13 12.93 8.66
C LEU A 19 -2.61 12.60 10.07
N ALA A 20 -2.88 13.46 11.04
CA ALA A 20 -2.53 13.25 12.44
C ALA A 20 -3.21 11.99 13.01
N ARG A 21 -4.54 11.89 12.85
CA ARG A 21 -5.29 10.68 13.24
C ARG A 21 -4.75 9.43 12.57
N GLY A 22 -4.45 9.50 11.27
CA GLY A 22 -3.87 8.38 10.54
C GLY A 22 -2.47 7.97 11.02
N ARG A 23 -1.66 8.92 11.52
CA ARG A 23 -0.36 8.61 12.16
C ARG A 23 -0.55 7.94 13.51
N GLU A 24 -1.48 8.44 14.34
CA GLU A 24 -1.77 7.87 15.67
C GLU A 24 -2.32 6.45 15.58
N GLU A 25 -3.23 6.19 14.63
CA GLU A 25 -3.75 4.84 14.39
C GLU A 25 -2.64 3.87 13.98
N ARG A 26 -1.77 4.27 13.05
CA ARG A 26 -0.62 3.44 12.64
C ARG A 26 0.37 3.21 13.76
N ALA A 27 0.58 4.21 14.63
CA ALA A 27 1.42 4.05 15.80
C ALA A 27 0.85 3.03 16.80
N ARG A 28 -0.48 2.90 16.91
CA ARG A 28 -1.11 1.88 17.77
C ARG A 28 -1.06 0.48 17.16
N ASP A 29 -1.20 0.38 15.84
CA ASP A 29 -1.30 -0.91 15.14
C ASP A 29 0.01 -1.38 14.49
N GLY A 30 1.10 -0.62 14.62
CA GLY A 30 2.40 -0.95 14.04
C GLY A 30 3.15 -2.07 14.78
N ALA A 31 4.24 -2.54 14.16
CA ALA A 31 5.22 -3.39 14.83
C ALA A 31 6.15 -2.57 15.73
N CYS A 32 6.59 -3.14 16.85
CA CYS A 32 7.66 -2.61 17.69
C CYS A 32 8.99 -3.34 17.45
N ASP A 33 8.94 -4.61 17.04
CA ASP A 33 10.13 -5.43 16.89
C ASP A 33 9.98 -6.42 15.72
N VAL A 34 11.11 -6.73 15.09
CA VAL A 34 11.18 -7.73 14.01
C VAL A 34 12.53 -8.42 14.07
N ARG A 35 12.51 -9.75 13.97
CA ARG A 35 13.74 -10.55 13.95
C ARG A 35 13.60 -11.75 13.04
N TYR A 36 14.72 -12.17 12.46
CA TYR A 36 14.82 -13.45 11.78
C TYR A 36 15.35 -14.51 12.75
N ASP A 37 14.57 -15.58 12.93
CA ASP A 37 14.98 -16.78 13.66
C ASP A 37 15.57 -17.81 12.69
N ALA A 38 16.91 -17.90 12.67
CA ALA A 38 17.63 -18.84 11.82
C ALA A 38 17.44 -20.30 12.24
N THR A 39 17.09 -20.58 13.50
CA THR A 39 16.87 -21.95 13.98
C THR A 39 15.53 -22.50 13.49
N ALA A 40 14.50 -21.64 13.48
CA ALA A 40 13.16 -22.00 13.03
C ALA A 40 12.90 -21.73 11.52
N ASP A 41 13.81 -21.01 10.84
CA ASP A 41 13.65 -20.49 9.46
C ASP A 41 12.41 -19.57 9.33
N ARG A 42 12.25 -18.63 10.28
CA ARG A 42 11.05 -17.76 10.39
C ARG A 42 11.38 -16.31 10.65
N ILE A 43 10.54 -15.41 10.16
CA ILE A 43 10.48 -14.01 10.55
C ILE A 43 9.47 -13.89 11.69
N GLU A 44 9.90 -13.32 12.81
CA GLU A 44 9.02 -12.95 13.91
C GLU A 44 8.80 -11.45 13.92
N ILE A 45 7.54 -11.06 14.07
CA ILE A 45 7.10 -9.67 14.11
C ILE A 45 6.32 -9.48 15.40
N THR A 46 6.78 -8.58 16.27
CA THR A 46 6.06 -8.20 17.49
C THR A 46 5.35 -6.89 17.25
N MET A 47 4.06 -6.87 17.56
CA MET A 47 3.15 -5.75 17.38
C MET A 47 3.08 -4.89 18.66
N ASN A 48 2.73 -3.62 18.53
CA ASN A 48 2.57 -2.70 19.66
C ASN A 48 1.47 -3.12 20.66
N ASN A 49 0.55 -3.99 20.24
CA ASN A 49 -0.47 -4.61 21.10
C ASN A 49 0.00 -5.92 21.76
N SER A 50 1.30 -6.18 21.76
CA SER A 50 1.95 -7.40 22.28
C SER A 50 1.62 -8.69 21.54
N ALA A 51 0.92 -8.63 20.40
CA ALA A 51 0.73 -9.80 19.55
C ALA A 51 2.04 -10.11 18.80
N THR A 52 2.43 -11.38 18.74
CA THR A 52 3.57 -11.83 17.94
C THR A 52 3.09 -12.71 16.79
N VAL A 53 3.58 -12.43 15.59
CA VAL A 53 3.32 -13.24 14.40
C VAL A 53 4.63 -13.86 13.93
N SER A 54 4.63 -15.18 13.76
CA SER A 54 5.77 -15.94 13.24
C SER A 54 5.44 -16.48 11.85
N ILE A 55 6.21 -16.08 10.84
CA ILE A 55 5.98 -16.41 9.43
C ILE A 55 7.20 -17.17 8.90
N ALA A 56 6.98 -18.36 8.34
CA ALA A 56 8.06 -19.09 7.68
C ALA A 56 8.65 -18.27 6.52
N ARG A 57 9.98 -18.21 6.42
CA ARG A 57 10.69 -17.44 5.38
C ARG A 57 10.17 -17.76 3.97
N LYS A 58 9.93 -19.04 3.70
CA LYS A 58 9.42 -19.55 2.41
C LYS A 58 7.99 -19.10 2.07
N ALA A 59 7.21 -18.64 3.04
CA ALA A 59 5.87 -18.11 2.83
C ALA A 59 5.88 -16.63 2.41
N ILE A 60 7.03 -15.95 2.56
CA ILE A 60 7.19 -14.54 2.20
C ILE A 60 7.74 -14.46 0.77
N PRO A 61 6.98 -13.93 -0.20
CA PRO A 61 7.45 -13.81 -1.57
C PRO A 61 8.71 -12.95 -1.66
N GLY A 62 9.69 -13.41 -2.42
CA GLY A 62 10.99 -12.74 -2.57
C GLY A 62 12.03 -13.18 -1.53
N LEU A 63 11.63 -13.82 -0.43
CA LEU A 63 12.57 -14.32 0.59
C LEU A 63 12.86 -15.82 0.45
N GLU A 64 12.27 -16.52 -0.52
CA GLU A 64 12.35 -17.99 -0.66
C GLU A 64 13.78 -18.48 -0.89
N ARG A 65 14.63 -17.64 -1.48
CA ARG A 65 16.05 -17.91 -1.76
C ARG A 65 17.02 -17.05 -0.97
N ALA A 66 16.52 -16.16 -0.10
CA ALA A 66 17.36 -15.34 0.75
C ALA A 66 18.12 -16.22 1.75
N THR A 67 19.40 -15.92 1.94
CA THR A 67 20.27 -16.60 2.89
C THR A 67 20.09 -16.04 4.31
N VAL A 68 20.55 -16.78 5.33
CA VAL A 68 20.49 -16.33 6.73
C VAL A 68 21.16 -14.97 6.92
N ASP A 69 22.35 -14.79 6.35
CA ASP A 69 23.12 -13.54 6.40
C ASP A 69 22.35 -12.36 5.78
N GLN A 70 21.60 -12.60 4.71
CA GLN A 70 20.77 -11.58 4.07
C GLN A 70 19.55 -11.16 4.90
N LEU A 71 19.12 -12.00 5.83
CA LEU A 71 17.93 -11.77 6.66
C LEU A 71 18.25 -11.37 8.11
N ALA A 72 19.50 -11.53 8.54
CA ALA A 72 19.94 -11.22 9.90
C ALA A 72 19.75 -9.74 10.23
N ASP A 73 20.03 -8.84 9.29
CA ASP A 73 19.94 -7.39 9.45
C ASP A 73 18.58 -6.82 9.01
N VAL A 74 17.49 -7.44 9.46
CA VAL A 74 16.15 -6.90 9.23
C VAL A 74 15.96 -5.60 10.02
N ARG A 75 15.51 -4.54 9.35
CA ARG A 75 15.26 -3.23 9.99
C ARG A 75 13.80 -2.86 9.90
N LEU A 76 13.27 -2.33 11.00
CA LEU A 76 11.93 -1.80 11.08
C LEU A 76 11.91 -0.29 10.84
N THR A 77 10.92 0.20 10.11
CA THR A 77 10.68 1.66 10.01
C THR A 77 10.28 2.24 11.38
N PRO A 78 10.54 3.53 11.67
CA PRO A 78 10.22 4.13 12.97
C PRO A 78 8.74 4.04 13.39
N LEU A 79 7.82 3.96 12.44
CA LEU A 79 6.38 3.80 12.69
C LEU A 79 5.91 2.35 12.73
N GLY A 80 6.82 1.37 12.58
CA GLY A 80 6.44 -0.05 12.61
C GLY A 80 5.59 -0.49 11.42
N THR A 81 5.54 0.29 10.34
CA THR A 81 4.65 0.03 9.20
C THR A 81 5.29 -0.89 8.15
N SER A 82 6.62 -0.93 8.10
CA SER A 82 7.36 -1.72 7.12
C SER A 82 8.64 -2.27 7.71
N MET A 83 9.06 -3.42 7.20
CA MET A 83 10.38 -4.01 7.45
C MET A 83 11.18 -4.00 6.15
N SER A 84 12.48 -3.80 6.26
CA SER A 84 13.42 -3.65 5.14
C SER A 84 14.62 -4.57 5.33
N PHE A 85 15.10 -5.14 4.24
CA PHE A 85 16.29 -5.98 4.17
C PHE A 85 17.29 -5.34 3.21
N GLU A 86 18.34 -4.71 3.76
CA GLU A 86 19.30 -3.92 2.98
C GLU A 86 20.08 -4.77 1.97
N ARG A 87 20.46 -6.00 2.35
CA ARG A 87 21.32 -6.87 1.52
C ARG A 87 20.62 -7.43 0.27
N ILE A 88 19.30 -7.38 0.23
CA ILE A 88 18.48 -7.86 -0.89
C ILE A 88 17.59 -6.77 -1.49
N ASP A 89 17.75 -5.51 -1.02
CA ASP A 89 16.98 -4.34 -1.45
C ASP A 89 15.46 -4.61 -1.49
N ALA A 90 14.94 -5.14 -0.37
CA ALA A 90 13.55 -5.57 -0.27
C ALA A 90 12.83 -4.93 0.91
N ASP A 91 11.70 -4.29 0.61
CA ASP A 91 10.79 -3.68 1.57
C ASP A 91 9.45 -4.39 1.62
N TYR A 92 8.95 -4.61 2.83
CA TYR A 92 7.68 -5.27 3.10
C TYR A 92 6.82 -4.44 4.03
N ALA A 93 5.67 -3.98 3.53
CA ALA A 93 4.64 -3.39 4.39
C ALA A 93 4.04 -4.47 5.29
N ILE A 94 4.13 -4.30 6.61
CA ILE A 94 3.79 -5.34 7.59
C ILE A 94 2.32 -5.76 7.48
N HIS A 95 1.38 -4.82 7.51
CA HIS A 95 -0.04 -5.16 7.36
C HIS A 95 -0.36 -5.78 6.00
N GLY A 96 0.32 -5.34 4.93
CA GLY A 96 0.15 -5.92 3.59
C GLY A 96 0.64 -7.37 3.54
N LEU A 97 1.80 -7.64 4.15
CA LEU A 97 2.37 -8.96 4.27
C LEU A 97 1.47 -9.88 5.10
N LEU A 98 1.03 -9.44 6.27
CA LEU A 98 0.13 -10.21 7.15
C LEU A 98 -1.16 -10.58 6.42
N ARG A 99 -1.81 -9.62 5.73
CA ARG A 99 -3.01 -9.90 4.95
C ARG A 99 -2.77 -10.91 3.84
N ARG A 100 -1.60 -10.88 3.20
CA ARG A 100 -1.23 -11.86 2.17
C ARG A 100 -1.05 -13.25 2.75
N VAL A 101 -0.24 -13.37 3.80
CA VAL A 101 0.10 -14.66 4.43
C VAL A 101 -1.13 -15.31 5.06
N LEU A 102 -2.03 -14.51 5.64
CA LEU A 102 -3.30 -14.97 6.22
C LEU A 102 -4.41 -15.19 5.18
N GLY A 103 -4.16 -14.99 3.88
CA GLY A 103 -5.17 -15.19 2.83
C GLY A 103 -6.29 -14.13 2.76
N LEU A 104 -6.19 -13.05 3.54
CA LEU A 104 -7.21 -11.99 3.62
C LEU A 104 -7.34 -11.15 2.34
N ASN A 105 -6.36 -11.22 1.45
CA ASN A 105 -6.38 -10.52 0.16
C ASN A 105 -7.38 -11.13 -0.84
N GLU A 106 -7.65 -12.44 -0.76
CA GLU A 106 -8.58 -13.11 -1.69
C GLU A 106 -10.02 -12.64 -1.47
N GLN A 107 -10.40 -12.40 -0.21
CA GLN A 107 -11.70 -11.85 0.15
C GLN A 107 -11.90 -10.43 -0.41
N GLN A 108 -10.84 -9.61 -0.45
CA GLN A 108 -10.91 -8.27 -1.05
C GLN A 108 -10.98 -8.30 -2.57
N ARG A 109 -10.31 -9.26 -3.25
CA ARG A 109 -10.47 -9.43 -4.71
C ARG A 109 -11.89 -9.86 -5.08
N ALA A 110 -12.53 -10.68 -4.25
CA ALA A 110 -13.93 -11.05 -4.43
C ALA A 110 -14.87 -9.85 -4.18
N ALA A 111 -14.50 -8.93 -3.27
CA ALA A 111 -15.26 -7.71 -3.01
C ALA A 111 -15.24 -6.78 -4.23
N GLY A 112 -16.27 -6.91 -5.08
CA GLY A 112 -16.42 -6.12 -6.30
C GLY A 112 -16.29 -6.92 -7.60
N SER A 113 -16.09 -8.24 -7.52
CA SER A 113 -16.19 -9.13 -8.68
C SER A 113 -17.61 -9.21 -9.26
N VAL A 114 -18.62 -8.83 -8.48
CA VAL A 114 -20.02 -8.76 -8.93
C VAL A 114 -20.16 -7.67 -10.00
N THR A 115 -20.38 -8.11 -11.23
CA THR A 115 -20.74 -7.27 -12.36
C THR A 115 -22.27 -7.13 -12.41
N SER A 116 -22.81 -6.07 -11.82
CA SER A 116 -24.25 -5.75 -11.95
C SER A 116 -24.48 -4.65 -12.99
N GLN A 117 -25.69 -4.62 -13.57
CA GLN A 117 -26.11 -3.57 -14.51
C GLN A 117 -25.95 -2.18 -13.88
N ALA A 118 -26.32 -2.04 -12.59
CA ALA A 118 -26.19 -0.80 -11.82
C ALA A 118 -24.73 -0.39 -11.59
N LYS A 119 -23.83 -1.34 -11.34
CA LYS A 119 -22.41 -1.06 -11.19
C LYS A 119 -21.79 -0.61 -12.52
N ARG A 120 -22.24 -1.21 -13.63
CA ARG A 120 -21.78 -0.85 -14.98
C ARG A 120 -22.22 0.55 -15.38
N SER A 121 -23.49 0.90 -15.16
CA SER A 121 -24.00 2.25 -15.46
C SER A 121 -23.29 3.32 -14.63
N ALA A 122 -23.04 3.06 -13.34
CA ALA A 122 -22.27 3.95 -12.48
C ALA A 122 -20.81 4.12 -12.95
N ALA A 123 -20.14 3.03 -13.36
CA ALA A 123 -18.77 3.10 -13.86
C ALA A 123 -18.66 3.90 -15.17
N VAL A 124 -19.63 3.78 -16.07
CA VAL A 124 -19.71 4.58 -17.30
C VAL A 124 -19.89 6.07 -16.97
N ALA A 125 -20.81 6.40 -16.06
CA ALA A 125 -21.02 7.77 -15.61
C ALA A 125 -19.76 8.37 -14.96
N ASN A 126 -19.05 7.59 -14.13
CA ASN A 126 -17.80 8.01 -13.49
C ASN A 126 -16.64 8.15 -14.50
N GLY A 127 -16.55 7.24 -15.47
CA GLY A 127 -15.54 7.29 -16.54
C GLY A 127 -15.67 8.53 -17.42
N ALA A 128 -16.89 9.04 -17.61
CA ALA A 128 -17.14 10.30 -18.31
C ALA A 128 -16.59 11.53 -17.56
N LEU A 129 -16.37 11.43 -16.24
CA LEU A 129 -15.88 12.52 -15.39
C LEU A 129 -14.37 12.45 -15.11
N GLY A 130 -13.70 11.31 -15.32
CA GLY A 130 -12.36 11.04 -14.77
C GLY A 130 -11.33 10.44 -15.75
N GLY A 131 -11.55 10.54 -17.06
CA GLY A 131 -10.57 10.05 -18.05
C GLY A 131 -9.22 10.79 -17.98
N ARG A 132 -8.13 10.10 -18.35
CA ARG A 132 -6.81 10.73 -18.56
C ARG A 132 -6.97 11.84 -19.61
N PRO A 133 -6.64 13.11 -19.30
CA PRO A 133 -6.77 14.21 -20.25
C PRO A 133 -6.03 13.88 -21.56
N PRO A 134 -6.62 14.17 -22.74
CA PRO A 134 -5.98 13.88 -24.01
C PRO A 134 -4.66 14.67 -24.13
N LYS A 135 -3.61 14.00 -24.60
CA LYS A 135 -2.31 14.62 -24.88
C LYS A 135 -2.52 15.64 -26.00
N LYS A 136 -2.37 16.94 -25.71
CA LYS A 136 -2.51 17.99 -26.74
C LYS A 136 -1.53 17.71 -27.88
N ALA A 137 -2.05 17.67 -29.11
CA ALA A 137 -1.21 17.55 -30.30
C ALA A 137 -0.27 18.76 -30.38
N VAL A 138 1.04 18.51 -30.44
CA VAL A 138 2.03 19.55 -30.69
C VAL A 138 1.88 19.97 -32.14
N VAL A 139 1.40 21.19 -32.38
CA VAL A 139 1.34 21.78 -33.72
C VAL A 139 2.77 22.05 -34.18
N PRO A 140 3.23 21.51 -35.32
CA PRO A 140 4.61 21.73 -35.78
C PRO A 140 4.76 23.21 -36.17
N GLN A 141 5.67 23.91 -35.48
CA GLN A 141 6.06 25.27 -35.84
C GLN A 141 6.81 25.24 -37.17
N LYS A 142 6.32 25.99 -38.16
CA LYS A 142 7.01 26.19 -39.44
C LYS A 142 8.37 26.84 -39.17
N ARG A 143 9.45 26.15 -39.52
CA ARG A 143 10.79 26.76 -39.60
C ARG A 143 10.78 27.79 -40.74
N ALA A 144 10.93 29.06 -40.40
CA ALA A 144 11.34 30.08 -41.35
C ALA A 144 12.78 29.77 -41.80
N GLN A 145 12.98 29.51 -43.09
CA GLN A 145 14.30 29.48 -43.71
C GLN A 145 14.56 30.84 -44.38
N ARG A 146 15.81 31.27 -44.27
CA ARG A 146 16.38 32.51 -44.79
C ARG A 146 16.37 32.57 -46.32
#